data_AF-A0A7T8V683-F1
#
_entry.id   AF-A0A7T8V683-F1
#
_cell.length_a   1.000
_cell.length_b   1.000
_cell.length_c   1.000
_cell.angle_alpha   90.00
_cell.angle_beta   90.00
_cell.angle_gamma   90.00
#
_symmetry.space_group_name_H-M   'P 1'
#
loop_
_entity.id
_entity.type
_entity.pdbx_description
1 polymer ?
#
loop_
_entity_poly.entity_id
_entity_poly.type
_entity_poly.pdbx_seq_one_letter_code
_entity_poly.pdbx_strand_id
1 'polypeptide(L)'
;MVKFIHNVFFYNFLANKKIKWYIILLLVDWRIRNMTIAFQLAVFALILTSLILLISVPVVFASPDGWLSNKNVVVSGTSLWIGLVFLVGILNSLIS
;
A
#
# COMPACT_ATOMS: atom_id res chain seq x y z
N MET A 1 -1.60 46.65 33.12
CA MET A 1 -1.50 46.65 31.65
C MET A 1 -0.42 45.70 31.10
N VAL A 2 0.84 45.79 31.55
CA VAL A 2 1.97 44.98 31.01
C VAL A 2 1.80 43.45 31.19
N LYS A 3 1.33 42.96 32.35
CA LYS A 3 1.07 41.52 32.57
C LYS A 3 0.03 40.92 31.62
N PHE A 4 -0.92 41.74 31.13
CA PHE A 4 -1.96 41.29 30.19
C PHE A 4 -1.38 41.06 28.80
N ILE A 5 -0.54 41.98 28.32
CA ILE A 5 0.13 41.89 27.01
C ILE A 5 1.04 40.64 26.96
N HIS A 6 1.77 40.38 28.06
CA HIS A 6 2.67 39.22 28.14
C HIS A 6 1.91 37.88 28.08
N ASN A 7 0.73 37.79 28.70
CA ASN A 7 -0.11 36.61 28.63
C ASN A 7 -0.65 36.38 27.21
N VAL A 8 -1.19 37.42 26.56
CA VAL A 8 -1.73 37.31 25.19
C VAL A 8 -0.64 36.88 24.21
N PHE A 9 0.57 37.44 24.31
CA PHE A 9 1.71 37.02 23.50
C PHE A 9 2.09 35.56 23.73
N PHE A 10 2.14 35.12 25.00
CA PHE A 10 2.49 33.76 25.35
C PHE A 10 1.46 32.73 24.86
N TYR A 11 0.16 33.04 24.96
CA TYR A 11 -0.91 32.20 24.40
C TYR A 11 -0.82 32.10 22.87
N ASN A 12 -0.59 33.22 22.18
CA ASN A 12 -0.43 33.23 20.72
C ASN A 12 0.81 32.45 20.28
N PHE A 13 1.91 32.53 21.03
CA PHE A 13 3.13 31.77 20.77
C PHE A 13 2.91 30.25 20.95
N LEU A 14 2.23 29.85 22.04
CA LEU A 14 1.87 28.45 22.27
C LEU A 14 0.89 27.92 21.22
N ALA A 15 -0.10 28.72 20.83
CA ALA A 15 -1.06 28.38 19.80
C ALA A 15 -0.37 28.18 18.45
N ASN A 16 0.49 29.13 18.03
CA ASN A 16 1.25 29.02 16.78
C ASN A 16 2.17 27.78 16.78
N LYS A 17 2.88 27.53 17.88
CA LYS A 17 3.72 26.33 18.04
C LYS A 17 2.89 25.06 17.93
N LYS A 18 1.75 24.96 18.63
CA LYS A 18 0.84 23.80 18.54
C LYS A 18 0.26 23.61 17.14
N ILE A 19 -0.18 24.68 16.48
CA ILE A 19 -0.71 24.64 15.11
C ILE A 19 0.37 24.14 14.14
N LYS A 20 1.61 24.63 14.28
CA LYS A 20 2.76 24.14 13.50
C LYS A 20 2.99 22.64 13.71
N TRP A 21 2.90 22.15 14.95
CA TRP A 21 3.00 20.72 15.24
C TRP A 21 1.85 19.91 14.65
N TYR A 22 0.62 20.40 14.69
CA TYR A 22 -0.53 19.74 14.05
C TYR A 22 -0.37 19.65 12.53
N ILE A 23 0.12 20.72 11.88
CA ILE A 23 0.38 20.70 10.44
C ILE A 23 1.47 19.68 10.10
N ILE A 24 2.55 19.63 10.88
CA ILE A 24 3.61 18.62 10.69
C ILE A 24 3.04 17.21 10.87
N LEU A 25 2.22 16.98 11.90
CA LEU A 25 1.59 15.69 12.14
C LEU A 25 0.65 15.30 10.99
N LEU A 26 -0.15 16.23 10.46
CA LEU A 26 -1.03 15.97 9.32
C LEU A 26 -0.25 15.70 8.04
N LEU A 27 0.86 16.40 7.80
CA LEU A 27 1.72 16.18 6.64
C LEU A 27 2.46 14.84 6.72
N VAL A 28 2.94 14.47 7.91
CA VAL A 28 3.57 13.18 8.16
C VAL A 28 2.54 12.06 8.04
N ASP A 29 1.37 12.17 8.66
CA ASP A 29 0.30 11.19 8.55
C ASP A 29 -0.16 11.02 7.10
N TRP A 30 -0.33 12.11 6.35
CA TRP A 30 -0.67 12.08 4.93
C TRP A 30 0.39 11.34 4.09
N ARG A 31 1.67 11.57 4.36
CA ARG A 31 2.78 10.87 3.69
C ARG A 31 2.76 9.36 3.98
N ILE A 32 2.64 8.98 5.25
CA ILE A 32 2.68 7.57 5.68
C ILE A 32 1.44 6.81 5.19
N ARG A 33 0.25 7.43 5.26
CA ARG A 33 -0.99 6.85 4.72
C ARG A 33 -0.88 6.56 3.23
N ASN A 34 -0.28 7.46 2.44
CA ASN A 34 -0.16 7.25 0.99
C ASN A 34 0.75 6.07 0.62
N MET A 35 1.85 5.86 1.37
CA MET A 35 2.78 4.74 1.12
C MET A 35 2.19 3.38 1.54
N THR A 36 1.46 3.35 2.65
CA THR A 36 0.79 2.13 3.15
C THR A 36 -0.39 1.70 2.27
N ILE A 37 -1.14 2.63 1.69
CA ILE A 37 -2.24 2.33 0.76
C ILE A 37 -1.73 1.61 -0.49
N ALA A 38 -0.62 2.08 -1.09
CA ALA A 38 -0.04 1.44 -2.27
C ALA A 38 0.41 0.00 -2.00
N PHE A 39 0.99 -0.24 -0.82
CA PHE A 39 1.37 -1.58 -0.38
C PHE A 39 0.17 -2.51 -0.17
N GLN A 40 -0.87 -2.01 0.50
CA GLN A 40 -2.12 -2.77 0.71
C GLN A 40 -2.76 -3.15 -0.63
N LEU A 41 -2.77 -2.24 -1.61
CA LEU A 41 -3.23 -2.51 -2.98
C LEU A 41 -2.41 -3.60 -3.67
N ALA A 42 -1.08 -3.55 -3.57
CA ALA A 42 -0.19 -4.57 -4.15
C ALA A 42 -0.41 -5.95 -3.52
N VAL A 43 -0.55 -6.02 -2.19
CA VAL A 43 -0.87 -7.26 -1.46
C VAL A 43 -2.25 -7.78 -1.85
N PHE A 44 -3.24 -6.91 -1.99
CA PHE A 44 -4.58 -7.30 -2.44
C PHE A 44 -4.57 -7.89 -3.87
N ALA A 45 -3.84 -7.27 -4.80
CA ALA A 45 -3.65 -7.79 -6.14
C ALA A 45 -2.95 -9.16 -6.14
N LEU A 46 -1.97 -9.37 -5.25
CA LEU A 46 -1.29 -10.65 -5.08
C LEU A 46 -2.24 -11.74 -4.56
N ILE A 47 -3.13 -11.41 -3.62
CA ILE A 47 -4.15 -12.34 -3.11
C ILE A 47 -5.13 -12.72 -4.22
N LEU A 48 -5.65 -11.75 -4.98
CA LEU A 48 -6.58 -12.00 -6.08
C LEU A 48 -5.95 -12.88 -7.17
N THR A 49 -4.73 -12.55 -7.60
CA THR A 49 -4.00 -13.36 -8.59
C THR A 49 -3.71 -14.76 -8.09
N SER A 50 -3.43 -14.93 -6.79
CA SER A 50 -3.26 -16.24 -6.17
C SER A 50 -4.55 -17.07 -6.20
N LEU A 51 -5.70 -16.47 -5.88
CA LEU A 51 -7.00 -17.16 -5.93
C LEU A 51 -7.37 -17.56 -7.37
N ILE A 52 -7.11 -16.68 -8.34
CA ILE A 52 -7.33 -16.98 -9.76
C ILE A 52 -6.45 -18.15 -10.20
N LEU A 53 -5.16 -18.15 -9.87
CA LEU A 53 -4.27 -19.27 -10.18
C LEU A 53 -4.68 -20.56 -9.47
N LEU A 54 -5.08 -20.47 -8.21
CA LEU A 54 -5.54 -21.61 -7.43
C LEU A 54 -6.73 -22.34 -8.07
N ILE A 55 -7.64 -21.61 -8.70
CA ILE A 55 -8.81 -22.19 -9.38
C ILE A 55 -8.48 -22.55 -10.83
N SER A 56 -7.79 -21.67 -11.56
CA SER A 56 -7.50 -21.86 -12.99
C SER A 56 -6.54 -23.01 -13.26
N VAL A 57 -5.56 -23.25 -12.39
CA VAL A 57 -4.58 -24.35 -12.56
C VAL A 57 -5.28 -25.71 -12.53
N PRO A 58 -6.06 -26.09 -11.50
CA PRO A 58 -6.84 -27.32 -11.50
C PRO A 58 -7.85 -27.41 -12.67
N VAL A 59 -8.52 -26.31 -13.01
CA VAL A 59 -9.52 -26.28 -14.09
C VAL A 59 -8.88 -26.58 -15.46
N VAL A 60 -7.72 -25.97 -15.75
CA VAL A 60 -6.99 -26.21 -17.00
C VAL A 60 -6.45 -27.65 -17.07
N PHE A 61 -6.02 -28.21 -15.93
CA PHE A 61 -5.55 -29.60 -15.88
C PHE A 61 -6.68 -30.63 -15.93
N ALA A 62 -7.89 -30.29 -15.50
CA ALA A 62 -9.04 -31.20 -15.50
C ALA A 62 -9.71 -31.33 -16.88
N SER A 63 -9.52 -30.36 -17.78
CA SER A 63 -10.15 -30.37 -19.11
C SER A 63 -9.34 -31.21 -20.11
N PRO A 64 -9.97 -32.10 -20.90
CA PRO A 64 -9.31 -32.75 -22.03
C PRO A 64 -8.81 -31.69 -23.01
N ASP A 65 -7.56 -31.82 -23.48
CA ASP A 65 -6.81 -30.81 -24.27
C ASP A 65 -6.60 -29.42 -23.60
N GLY A 66 -7.03 -29.25 -22.35
CA GLY A 66 -6.97 -27.97 -21.63
C GLY A 66 -5.54 -27.43 -21.50
N TRP A 67 -4.56 -28.32 -21.29
CA TRP A 67 -3.15 -27.96 -21.21
C TRP A 67 -2.61 -27.39 -22.53
N LEU A 68 -2.88 -28.04 -23.67
CA LEU A 68 -2.34 -27.61 -24.96
C LEU A 68 -2.92 -26.26 -25.39
N SER A 69 -4.21 -26.03 -25.12
CA SER A 69 -4.90 -24.80 -25.48
C SER A 69 -4.58 -23.62 -24.54
N ASN A 70 -4.52 -23.87 -23.22
CA ASN A 70 -4.40 -22.80 -22.21
C ASN A 70 -3.01 -22.67 -21.59
N LYS A 71 -2.00 -23.38 -22.11
CA LYS A 71 -0.62 -23.36 -21.62
C LYS A 71 -0.10 -21.94 -21.41
N ASN A 72 -0.29 -21.09 -22.41
CA ASN A 72 0.26 -19.74 -22.40
C ASN A 72 -0.41 -18.85 -21.35
N VAL A 73 -1.71 -19.07 -21.09
CA VAL A 73 -2.47 -18.35 -20.06
C VAL A 73 -1.99 -18.75 -18.66
N VAL A 74 -1.81 -20.04 -18.40
CA VAL A 74 -1.32 -20.52 -17.10
C VAL A 74 0.13 -20.09 -16.85
N VAL A 75 0.99 -20.18 -17.87
CA VAL A 75 2.40 -19.78 -17.77
C VAL A 75 2.54 -18.26 -17.59
N SER A 76 1.78 -17.45 -18.33
CA SER A 76 1.78 -15.99 -18.17
C SER A 76 1.15 -15.53 -16.85
N GLY A 77 0.09 -16.19 -16.39
CA GLY A 77 -0.48 -15.92 -15.06
C GLY A 77 0.49 -16.24 -13.93
N THR A 78 1.22 -17.35 -14.03
CA THR A 78 2.22 -17.75 -13.03
C THR A 78 3.43 -16.83 -13.04
N SER A 79 3.91 -16.41 -14.21
CA SER A 79 5.02 -15.44 -14.30
C SER A 79 4.63 -14.07 -13.75
N LEU A 80 3.41 -13.62 -14.02
CA LEU A 80 2.86 -12.39 -13.45
C LEU A 80 2.76 -12.48 -11.92
N TRP A 81 2.29 -13.61 -11.39
CA TRP A 81 2.24 -13.87 -9.96
C TRP A 81 3.62 -13.81 -9.29
N ILE A 82 4.64 -14.45 -9.87
CA ILE A 82 6.03 -14.36 -9.39
C ILE A 82 6.51 -12.89 -9.39
N GLY A 83 6.23 -12.15 -10.47
CA GLY A 83 6.55 -10.73 -10.56
C GLY A 83 5.89 -9.89 -9.44
N LEU A 84 4.62 -10.16 -9.14
CA LEU A 84 3.90 -9.51 -8.03
C LEU A 84 4.51 -9.86 -6.67
N VAL A 85 4.95 -11.11 -6.43
CA VAL A 85 5.62 -11.50 -5.18
C VAL A 85 6.90 -10.69 -4.97
N PHE A 86 7.73 -10.57 -6.00
CA PHE A 86 8.95 -9.74 -5.93
C PHE A 86 8.62 -8.26 -5.72
N LEU A 87 7.62 -7.73 -6.44
CA LEU A 87 7.20 -6.34 -6.30
C LEU A 87 6.74 -6.02 -4.87
N VAL A 88 5.93 -6.89 -4.27
CA VAL A 88 5.49 -6.75 -2.87
C VAL A 88 6.67 -6.79 -1.91
N GLY A 89 7.65 -7.68 -2.14
CA GLY A 89 8.88 -7.74 -1.34
C GLY A 89 9.72 -6.45 -1.42
N ILE A 90 9.86 -5.87 -2.62
CA ILE A 90 10.56 -4.60 -2.81
C ILE A 90 9.79 -3.46 -2.13
N LEU A 91 8.48 -3.38 -2.34
CA LEU A 91 7.64 -2.37 -1.68
C LEU A 91 7.74 -2.48 -0.16
N ASN A 92 7.75 -3.69 0.39
CA ASN A 92 7.93 -3.91 1.83
C ASN A 92 9.23 -3.28 2.37
N SER A 93 10.33 -3.40 1.62
CA SER A 93 11.62 -2.78 1.97
C SER A 93 11.60 -1.24 1.90
N LEU A 94 10.76 -0.65 1.04
CA LEU A 94 10.65 0.81 0.87
C LEU A 94 9.75 1.48 1.93
N ILE A 95 8.90 0.69 2.59
CA ILE A 95 7.98 1.14 3.64
C ILE A 95 8.51 0.90 5.04
N SER A 96 9.34 -0.14 5.22
CA SER A 96 9.95 -0.50 6.51
C SER A 96 11.05 0.45 6.97
#